data_AF-A0A7W4DSP4-F1
#
_entry.id   AF-A0A7W4DSP4-F1
#
_cell.length_a   1.000
_cell.length_b   1.000
_cell.length_c   1.000
_cell.angle_alpha   90.00
_cell.angle_beta   90.00
_cell.angle_gamma   90.00
#
_symmetry.space_group_name_H-M   'P 1'
#
loop_
_entity.id
_entity.type
_entity.pdbx_description
1 polymer ?
#
loop_
_entity_poly.entity_id
_entity_poly.type
_entity_poly.pdbx_seq_one_letter_code
_entity_poly.pdbx_strand_id
1 'polypeptide(L)'
;MLNNIQQNFKRFKIRHLLALIFLFIVALLAGFISQANQTFMNANFVKKYFSDNPTYYAIKVSQTKTAIIDRFYGTGTQEFTSTMNSEIVNFAQNLPDNQIMPGEVMYNLQTLQNNFPKILSQLILPEEYQKYQNLIIDNIYQIPSNINLEQTLMNNFSAKIDHFLAESGQSINPAVLNATTHYIVQVYLGQLTMHDTIHEIKQNFAITKKYMDILTLIILISLLALIVLNYFLYDLMGWRIFIFTTTLLLFLAGYLASMPICQQMIQQIFVIK
;
A
#
# COMPACT_ATOMS: atom_id res chain seq x y z
N MET A 1 -28.72 -5.54 54.49
CA MET A 1 -27.96 -5.41 53.23
C MET A 1 -26.71 -4.54 53.35
N LEU A 2 -26.78 -3.32 53.91
CA LEU A 2 -25.61 -2.43 54.07
C LEU A 2 -24.44 -3.04 54.88
N ASN A 3 -24.72 -3.75 55.97
CA ASN A 3 -23.69 -4.39 56.82
C ASN A 3 -22.89 -5.49 56.08
N ASN A 4 -23.52 -6.23 55.16
CA ASN A 4 -22.82 -7.23 54.34
C ASN A 4 -21.90 -6.57 53.31
N ILE A 5 -22.30 -5.41 52.77
CA ILE A 5 -21.47 -4.65 51.82
C ILE A 5 -20.22 -4.11 52.55
N GLN A 6 -20.38 -3.51 53.73
CA GLN A 6 -19.25 -3.00 54.53
C GLN A 6 -18.30 -4.12 55.01
N GLN A 7 -18.80 -5.29 55.40
CA GLN A 7 -17.93 -6.43 55.74
C GLN A 7 -17.17 -6.98 54.52
N ASN A 8 -17.79 -6.98 53.35
CA ASN A 8 -17.13 -7.39 52.11
C ASN A 8 -16.02 -6.43 51.69
N PHE A 9 -16.21 -5.11 51.87
CA PHE A 9 -15.15 -4.11 51.66
C PHE A 9 -13.99 -4.25 52.65
N LYS A 10 -14.25 -4.60 53.91
CA LYS A 10 -13.18 -4.85 54.91
C LYS A 10 -12.27 -6.04 54.55
N ARG A 11 -12.73 -7.00 53.75
CA ARG A 11 -11.91 -8.12 53.24
C ARG A 11 -11.07 -7.75 52.02
N PHE A 12 -11.31 -6.59 51.42
CA PHE A 12 -10.61 -6.12 50.22
C PHE A 12 -9.21 -5.61 50.57
N LYS A 13 -8.22 -6.50 50.52
CA LYS A 13 -6.81 -6.14 50.77
C LYS A 13 -6.25 -5.31 49.60
N ILE A 14 -5.31 -4.38 49.89
CA ILE A 14 -4.59 -3.53 48.92
C ILE A 14 -4.05 -4.33 47.72
N ARG A 15 -3.58 -5.57 47.94
CA ARG A 15 -3.13 -6.48 46.86
C ARG A 15 -4.19 -6.78 45.79
N HIS A 16 -5.46 -6.88 46.17
CA HIS A 16 -6.57 -7.11 45.22
C HIS A 16 -6.85 -5.86 44.41
N LEU A 17 -6.77 -4.68 45.04
CA LEU A 17 -6.88 -3.40 44.35
C LEU A 17 -5.78 -3.24 43.30
N LEU A 18 -4.53 -3.53 43.67
CA LEU A 18 -3.39 -3.45 42.76
C LEU A 18 -3.51 -4.45 41.59
N ALA A 19 -3.92 -5.69 41.85
CA ALA A 19 -4.15 -6.69 40.81
C ALA A 19 -5.27 -6.29 39.84
N LEU A 20 -6.33 -5.65 40.35
CA LEU A 20 -7.46 -5.16 39.56
C LEU A 20 -7.09 -3.94 38.71
N ILE A 21 -6.35 -2.98 39.27
CA ILE A 21 -5.81 -1.83 38.51
C ILE A 21 -4.89 -2.34 37.40
N PHE A 22 -3.99 -3.27 37.71
CA PHE A 22 -3.09 -3.85 36.71
C PHE A 22 -3.84 -4.56 35.58
N LEU A 23 -4.86 -5.37 35.92
CA LEU A 23 -5.72 -6.02 34.94
C LEU A 23 -6.41 -5.00 34.01
N PHE A 24 -6.90 -3.90 34.55
CA PHE A 24 -7.59 -2.86 33.78
C PHE A 24 -6.64 -2.12 32.82
N ILE A 25 -5.43 -1.81 33.28
CA ILE A 25 -4.39 -1.21 32.43
C ILE A 25 -4.05 -2.18 31.28
N VAL A 26 -3.83 -3.46 31.58
CA VAL A 26 -3.50 -4.47 30.56
C VAL A 26 -4.66 -4.68 29.58
N ALA A 27 -5.91 -4.61 30.05
CA ALA A 27 -7.09 -4.71 29.17
C ALA A 27 -7.16 -3.56 28.16
N LEU A 28 -6.95 -2.32 28.61
CA LEU A 28 -6.91 -1.15 27.72
C LEU A 28 -5.76 -1.25 26.69
N LEU A 29 -4.57 -1.63 27.15
CA LEU A 29 -3.40 -1.83 26.28
C LEU A 29 -3.63 -2.95 25.26
N ALA A 30 -4.21 -4.07 25.68
CA ALA A 30 -4.56 -5.17 24.78
C ALA A 30 -5.55 -4.73 23.70
N GLY A 31 -6.56 -3.92 24.07
CA GLY A 31 -7.50 -3.33 23.12
C GLY A 31 -6.79 -2.43 22.10
N PHE A 32 -5.95 -1.52 22.58
CA PHE A 32 -5.17 -0.60 21.73
C PHE A 32 -4.25 -1.35 20.75
N ILE A 33 -3.44 -2.28 21.25
CA ILE A 33 -2.46 -3.03 20.44
C ILE A 33 -3.18 -3.90 19.41
N SER A 34 -4.31 -4.50 19.78
CA SER A 34 -5.11 -5.31 18.85
C SER A 34 -5.69 -4.46 17.72
N GLN A 35 -6.21 -3.27 18.02
CA GLN A 35 -6.71 -2.34 17.00
C GLN A 35 -5.57 -1.82 16.10
N ALA A 36 -4.42 -1.49 16.70
CA ALA A 36 -3.25 -1.04 15.95
C ALA A 36 -2.79 -2.14 14.98
N ASN A 37 -2.72 -3.40 15.43
CA ASN A 37 -2.37 -4.52 14.58
C ASN A 37 -3.39 -4.68 13.44
N GLN A 38 -4.69 -4.71 13.72
CA GLN A 38 -5.72 -4.82 12.67
C GLN A 38 -5.66 -3.68 11.66
N THR A 39 -5.45 -2.44 12.12
CA THR A 39 -5.43 -1.26 11.24
C THR A 39 -4.19 -1.29 10.33
N PHE A 40 -3.03 -1.60 10.90
CA PHE A 40 -1.77 -1.72 10.14
C PHE A 40 -1.82 -2.85 9.11
N MET A 41 -2.61 -3.89 9.38
CA MET A 41 -2.73 -5.08 8.55
C MET A 41 -3.84 -4.98 7.48
N ASN A 42 -4.56 -3.87 7.41
CA ASN A 42 -5.70 -3.70 6.51
C ASN A 42 -5.33 -2.91 5.24
N ALA A 43 -5.17 -3.61 4.12
CA ALA A 43 -4.87 -3.00 2.81
C ALA A 43 -5.94 -1.98 2.36
N ASN A 44 -7.22 -2.23 2.65
CA ASN A 44 -8.31 -1.32 2.27
C ASN A 44 -8.19 0.03 2.97
N PHE A 45 -7.60 0.06 4.17
CA PHE A 45 -7.35 1.30 4.87
C PHE A 45 -6.32 2.16 4.15
N VAL A 46 -5.20 1.56 3.71
CA VAL A 46 -4.16 2.24 2.92
C VAL A 46 -4.70 2.75 1.59
N LYS A 47 -5.49 1.93 0.89
CA LYS A 47 -6.15 2.34 -0.37
C LYS A 47 -7.10 3.51 -0.17
N LYS A 48 -7.91 3.46 0.90
CA LYS A 48 -8.83 4.54 1.25
C LYS A 48 -8.07 5.85 1.53
N TYR A 49 -6.94 5.79 2.23
CA TYR A 49 -6.10 6.96 2.47
C TYR A 49 -5.66 7.66 1.17
N PHE A 50 -5.14 6.90 0.19
CA PHE A 50 -4.75 7.51 -1.09
C PHE A 50 -5.95 8.02 -1.88
N SER A 51 -7.09 7.33 -1.82
CA SER A 51 -8.33 7.74 -2.48
C SER A 51 -8.95 9.01 -1.88
N ASP A 52 -8.83 9.20 -0.56
CA ASP A 52 -9.37 10.36 0.15
C ASP A 52 -8.51 11.62 -0.05
N ASN A 53 -7.30 11.48 -0.62
CA ASN A 53 -6.43 12.60 -1.00
C ASN A 53 -6.64 12.97 -2.48
N PRO A 54 -7.46 14.00 -2.78
CA PRO A 54 -7.92 14.26 -4.15
C PRO A 54 -6.80 14.71 -5.10
N THR A 55 -5.67 15.20 -4.58
CA THR A 55 -4.56 15.70 -5.41
C THR A 55 -3.43 14.69 -5.56
N TYR A 56 -3.39 13.63 -4.74
CA TYR A 56 -2.30 12.66 -4.73
C TYR A 56 -2.05 12.03 -6.11
N TYR A 57 -3.10 11.48 -6.72
CA TYR A 57 -2.99 10.82 -8.02
C TYR A 57 -2.70 11.80 -9.15
N ALA A 58 -3.23 13.03 -9.08
CA ALA A 58 -2.94 14.07 -10.06
C ALA A 58 -1.45 14.46 -10.04
N ILE A 59 -0.87 14.64 -8.85
CA ILE A 59 0.55 14.92 -8.67
C ILE A 59 1.40 13.75 -9.18
N LYS A 60 1.07 12.51 -8.80
CA LYS A 60 1.81 11.31 -9.22
C LYS A 60 1.77 11.10 -10.73
N VAL A 61 0.62 11.32 -11.36
CA VAL A 61 0.48 11.30 -12.82
C VAL A 61 1.37 12.36 -13.46
N SER A 62 1.36 13.59 -12.95
CA SER A 62 2.21 14.67 -13.47
C SER A 62 3.69 14.31 -13.35
N GLN A 63 4.14 13.87 -12.17
CA GLN A 63 5.53 13.46 -11.94
C GLN A 63 5.95 12.30 -12.86
N THR A 64 5.06 11.33 -13.06
CA THR A 64 5.34 10.17 -13.91
C THR A 64 5.46 10.57 -15.38
N LYS A 65 4.57 11.45 -15.86
CA LYS A 65 4.66 12.01 -17.22
C LYS A 65 5.98 12.77 -17.39
N THR A 66 6.36 13.61 -16.44
CA THR A 66 7.64 14.33 -16.47
C THR A 66 8.82 13.37 -16.52
N ALA A 67 8.85 12.33 -15.67
CA ALA A 67 9.94 11.37 -15.67
C ALA A 67 10.08 10.60 -16.99
N ILE A 68 8.95 10.26 -17.64
CA ILE A 68 8.98 9.62 -18.97
C ILE A 68 9.47 10.61 -20.02
N ILE A 69 8.98 11.85 -20.00
CA ILE A 69 9.45 12.91 -20.89
C ILE A 69 10.96 13.11 -20.73
N ASP A 70 11.45 13.23 -19.50
CA ASP A 70 12.88 13.42 -19.22
C ASP A 70 13.72 12.23 -19.71
N ARG A 71 13.20 10.99 -19.62
CA ARG A 71 13.89 9.81 -20.18
C ARG A 71 14.00 9.87 -21.69
N PHE A 72 12.94 10.30 -22.38
CA PHE A 72 12.89 10.29 -23.84
C PHE A 72 13.57 11.52 -24.48
N TYR A 73 13.34 12.70 -23.90
CA TYR A 73 13.79 13.99 -24.43
C TYR A 73 15.08 14.50 -23.78
N GLY A 74 15.45 14.04 -22.59
CA GLY A 74 16.54 14.63 -21.83
C GLY A 74 16.24 16.07 -21.40
N THR A 75 17.27 16.85 -21.06
CA THR A 75 17.11 18.24 -20.60
C THR A 75 17.01 19.21 -21.78
N GLY A 76 15.80 19.69 -22.09
CA GLY A 76 15.60 20.92 -22.87
C GLY A 76 15.22 20.79 -24.35
N THR A 77 14.99 19.58 -24.89
CA THR A 77 14.51 19.38 -26.27
C THR A 77 13.07 18.84 -26.29
N GLN A 78 12.27 19.15 -27.32
CA GLN A 78 10.95 18.51 -27.54
C GLN A 78 11.06 17.32 -28.51
N GLU A 79 12.23 16.68 -28.54
CA GLU A 79 12.58 15.62 -29.49
C GLU A 79 13.22 14.45 -28.75
N PHE A 80 13.05 13.23 -29.27
CA PHE A 80 13.73 12.06 -28.72
C PHE A 80 15.24 12.21 -28.86
N THR A 81 15.96 11.95 -27.77
CA THR A 81 17.42 11.98 -27.79
C THR A 81 17.97 10.94 -28.75
N SER A 82 19.17 11.20 -29.30
CA SER A 82 19.88 10.22 -30.14
C SER A 82 20.10 8.90 -29.40
N THR A 83 20.39 8.96 -28.09
CA THR A 83 20.49 7.79 -27.21
C THR A 83 19.18 7.01 -27.19
N MET A 84 18.05 7.66 -26.90
CA MET A 84 16.74 7.00 -26.85
C MET A 84 16.37 6.36 -28.20
N ASN A 85 16.58 7.08 -29.30
CA ASN A 85 16.34 6.54 -30.64
C ASN A 85 17.19 5.29 -30.90
N SER A 86 18.48 5.31 -30.54
CA SER A 86 19.36 4.15 -30.70
C SER A 86 18.93 2.96 -29.84
N GLU A 87 18.48 3.20 -28.61
CA GLU A 87 17.96 2.17 -27.71
C GLU A 87 16.70 1.51 -28.28
N ILE A 88 15.75 2.29 -28.78
CA ILE A 88 14.52 1.78 -29.41
C ILE A 88 14.86 0.95 -30.66
N VAL A 89 15.76 1.44 -31.52
CA VAL A 89 16.18 0.71 -32.73
C VAL A 89 16.84 -0.61 -32.36
N ASN A 90 17.79 -0.59 -31.43
CA ASN A 90 18.51 -1.78 -30.97
C ASN A 90 17.56 -2.79 -30.34
N PHE A 91 16.63 -2.35 -29.49
CA PHE A 91 15.62 -3.23 -28.90
C PHE A 91 14.75 -3.87 -29.99
N ALA A 92 14.24 -3.05 -30.91
CA ALA A 92 13.37 -3.51 -31.98
C ALA A 92 14.08 -4.56 -32.83
N GLN A 93 15.31 -4.29 -33.29
CA GLN A 93 16.09 -5.22 -34.13
C GLN A 93 16.40 -6.57 -33.47
N ASN A 94 16.46 -6.62 -32.14
CA ASN A 94 16.74 -7.84 -31.39
C ASN A 94 15.49 -8.68 -31.06
N LEU A 95 14.29 -8.24 -31.49
CA LEU A 95 13.09 -9.06 -31.33
C LEU A 95 13.09 -10.25 -32.31
N PRO A 96 12.60 -11.44 -31.89
CA PRO A 96 12.51 -12.61 -32.76
C PRO A 96 11.69 -12.33 -34.03
N ASP A 97 12.12 -12.89 -35.15
CA ASP A 97 11.43 -12.83 -36.46
C ASP A 97 11.22 -11.42 -37.03
N ASN A 98 12.01 -10.44 -36.59
CA ASN A 98 11.82 -9.06 -36.99
C ASN A 98 12.50 -8.70 -38.32
N GLN A 99 11.76 -8.04 -39.23
CA GLN A 99 12.26 -7.57 -40.53
C GLN A 99 11.98 -6.06 -40.73
N ILE A 100 12.38 -5.20 -39.79
CA ILE A 100 12.16 -3.76 -39.95
C ILE A 100 13.20 -3.16 -40.89
N MET A 101 12.73 -2.40 -41.87
CA MET A 101 13.61 -1.60 -42.73
C MET A 101 14.06 -0.31 -42.01
N PRO A 102 15.32 0.13 -42.18
CA PRO A 102 15.82 1.34 -41.51
C PRO A 102 14.98 2.61 -41.77
N GLY A 103 14.44 2.78 -42.98
CA GLY A 103 13.59 3.92 -43.33
C GLY A 103 12.22 3.90 -42.62
N GLU A 104 11.68 2.72 -42.36
CA GLU A 104 10.43 2.51 -41.62
C GLU A 104 10.62 2.84 -40.13
N VAL A 105 11.76 2.44 -39.55
CA VAL A 105 12.09 2.78 -38.16
C VAL A 105 12.14 4.30 -37.97
N MET A 106 12.80 5.02 -38.88
CA MET A 106 12.93 6.48 -38.79
C MET A 106 11.56 7.19 -38.85
N TYR A 107 10.69 6.77 -39.77
CA TYR A 107 9.33 7.30 -39.89
C TYR A 107 8.48 7.02 -38.64
N ASN A 108 8.58 5.81 -38.09
CA ASN A 108 7.86 5.41 -36.89
C ASN A 108 8.32 6.19 -35.65
N LEU A 109 9.63 6.40 -35.48
CA LEU A 109 10.18 7.22 -34.41
C LEU A 109 9.69 8.66 -34.49
N GLN A 110 9.69 9.25 -35.70
CA GLN A 110 9.17 10.60 -35.91
C GLN A 110 7.67 10.70 -35.62
N THR A 111 6.90 9.68 -36.02
CA THR A 111 5.47 9.57 -35.73
C THR A 111 5.20 9.53 -34.23
N LEU A 112 5.97 8.73 -33.48
CA LEU A 112 5.88 8.68 -32.02
C LEU A 112 6.25 10.01 -31.39
N GLN A 113 7.38 10.60 -31.79
CA GLN A 113 7.86 11.86 -31.26
C GLN A 113 6.82 12.98 -31.40
N ASN A 114 6.24 13.14 -32.60
CA ASN A 114 5.25 14.19 -32.88
C ASN A 114 3.97 14.06 -32.05
N ASN A 115 3.65 12.84 -31.62
CA ASN A 115 2.44 12.53 -30.87
C ASN A 115 2.70 12.27 -29.38
N PHE A 116 3.95 12.21 -28.95
CA PHE A 116 4.34 11.68 -27.66
C PHE A 116 3.65 12.36 -26.47
N PRO A 117 3.54 13.71 -26.39
CA PRO A 117 2.83 14.35 -25.28
C PRO A 117 1.35 14.00 -25.22
N LYS A 118 0.70 13.81 -26.37
CA LYS A 118 -0.72 13.43 -26.47
C LYS A 118 -0.90 11.96 -26.07
N ILE A 119 -0.02 11.09 -26.56
CA ILE A 119 0.05 9.67 -26.20
C ILE A 119 0.17 9.52 -24.67
N LEU A 120 1.13 10.20 -24.04
CA LEU A 120 1.29 10.16 -22.58
C LEU A 120 0.07 10.68 -21.83
N SER A 121 -0.61 11.68 -22.37
CA SER A 121 -1.80 12.26 -21.76
C SER A 121 -2.97 11.27 -21.70
N GLN A 122 -3.10 10.38 -22.68
CA GLN A 122 -4.14 9.34 -22.73
C GLN A 122 -3.72 8.03 -22.04
N LEU A 123 -2.41 7.73 -22.04
CA LEU A 123 -1.85 6.55 -21.36
C LEU A 123 -1.89 6.68 -19.85
N ILE A 124 -1.55 7.85 -19.31
CA ILE A 124 -1.31 8.02 -17.88
C ILE A 124 -2.40 8.90 -17.30
N LEU A 125 -3.42 8.24 -16.78
CA LEU A 125 -4.61 8.84 -16.17
C LEU A 125 -4.64 8.56 -14.66
N PRO A 126 -5.22 9.46 -13.84
CA PRO A 126 -5.30 9.28 -12.39
C PRO A 126 -5.99 7.97 -11.98
N GLU A 127 -7.08 7.62 -12.64
CA GLU A 127 -7.89 6.42 -12.36
C GLU A 127 -7.10 5.13 -12.63
N GLU A 128 -6.30 5.11 -13.70
CA GLU A 128 -5.45 3.97 -14.03
C GLU A 128 -4.26 3.86 -13.08
N TYR A 129 -3.67 5.01 -12.73
CA TYR A 129 -2.59 5.06 -11.74
C TYR A 129 -3.06 4.51 -10.39
N GLN A 130 -4.26 4.90 -9.95
CA GLN A 130 -4.91 4.37 -8.75
C GLN A 130 -5.13 2.85 -8.85
N LYS A 131 -5.65 2.36 -9.98
CA LYS A 131 -5.85 0.93 -10.21
C LYS A 131 -4.56 0.13 -10.05
N TYR A 132 -3.48 0.53 -10.71
CA TYR A 132 -2.21 -0.20 -10.65
C TYR A 132 -1.51 -0.06 -9.31
N GLN A 133 -1.61 1.10 -8.65
CA GLN A 133 -1.11 1.27 -7.28
C GLN A 133 -1.86 0.36 -6.29
N ASN A 134 -3.19 0.23 -6.42
CA ASN A 134 -3.97 -0.65 -5.57
C ASN A 134 -3.56 -2.12 -5.72
N LEU A 135 -3.23 -2.57 -6.94
CA LEU A 135 -2.70 -3.92 -7.19
C LEU A 135 -1.34 -4.14 -6.50
N ILE A 136 -0.47 -3.12 -6.50
CA ILE A 136 0.80 -3.16 -5.78
C ILE A 136 0.56 -3.26 -4.26
N ILE A 137 -0.35 -2.45 -3.73
CA ILE A 137 -0.72 -2.49 -2.30
C ILE A 137 -1.25 -3.89 -1.95
N ASP A 138 -2.14 -4.47 -2.76
CA ASP A 138 -2.65 -5.83 -2.54
C ASP A 138 -1.53 -6.87 -2.49
N ASN A 139 -0.55 -6.76 -3.39
CA ASN A 139 0.62 -7.65 -3.41
C ASN A 139 1.52 -7.51 -2.17
N ILE A 140 1.72 -6.29 -1.65
CA ILE A 140 2.47 -6.06 -0.41
C ILE A 140 1.77 -6.74 0.77
N TYR A 141 0.43 -6.64 0.81
CA TYR A 141 -0.40 -7.22 1.87
C TYR A 141 -0.71 -8.71 1.66
N GLN A 142 -0.05 -9.38 0.71
CA GLN A 142 -0.20 -10.81 0.40
C GLN A 142 -1.64 -11.23 0.05
N ILE A 143 -2.46 -10.30 -0.44
CA ILE A 143 -3.66 -10.66 -1.18
C ILE A 143 -3.14 -11.18 -2.52
N PRO A 144 -3.31 -12.46 -2.86
CA PRO A 144 -2.66 -13.03 -4.02
C PRO A 144 -3.19 -12.36 -5.30
N SER A 145 -2.44 -11.40 -5.84
CA SER A 145 -2.60 -10.98 -7.22
C SER A 145 -1.53 -11.73 -8.02
N ASN A 146 -1.96 -12.75 -8.74
CA ASN A 146 -1.08 -13.57 -9.59
C ASN A 146 -0.75 -12.84 -10.92
N ILE A 147 -0.71 -11.50 -10.88
CA ILE A 147 -0.69 -10.64 -12.05
C ILE A 147 0.76 -10.26 -12.32
N ASN A 148 1.25 -10.66 -13.50
CA ASN A 148 2.46 -10.07 -14.06
C ASN A 148 2.13 -8.62 -14.47
N LEU A 149 2.39 -7.69 -13.54
CA LEU A 149 2.04 -6.27 -13.69
C LEU A 149 2.76 -5.64 -14.89
N GLU A 150 4.02 -6.00 -15.11
CA GLU A 150 4.79 -5.53 -16.25
C GLU A 150 4.15 -5.96 -17.57
N GLN A 151 3.85 -7.25 -17.74
CA GLN A 151 3.20 -7.74 -18.96
C GLN A 151 1.81 -7.10 -19.16
N THR A 152 1.06 -6.90 -18.08
CA THR A 152 -0.26 -6.26 -18.13
C THR A 152 -0.15 -4.82 -18.61
N LEU A 153 0.83 -4.06 -18.09
CA LEU A 153 1.11 -2.70 -18.53
C LEU A 153 1.60 -2.67 -19.97
N MET A 154 2.51 -3.56 -20.36
CA MET A 154 3.00 -3.70 -21.74
C MET A 154 1.86 -3.89 -22.73
N ASN A 155 0.92 -4.80 -22.44
CA ASN A 155 -0.21 -5.09 -23.30
C ASN A 155 -1.18 -3.90 -23.37
N ASN A 156 -1.54 -3.31 -22.22
CA ASN A 156 -2.49 -2.20 -22.16
C ASN A 156 -1.93 -0.92 -22.81
N PHE A 157 -0.66 -0.61 -22.56
CA PHE A 157 -0.04 0.59 -23.11
C PHE A 157 0.18 0.45 -24.62
N SER A 158 0.65 -0.71 -25.08
CA SER A 158 0.79 -0.96 -26.52
C SER A 158 -0.55 -0.83 -27.24
N ALA A 159 -1.61 -1.44 -26.70
CA ALA A 159 -2.95 -1.36 -27.30
C ALA A 159 -3.49 0.08 -27.35
N LYS A 160 -3.25 0.88 -26.31
CA LYS A 160 -3.67 2.29 -26.28
C LYS A 160 -2.90 3.16 -27.25
N ILE A 161 -1.57 2.97 -27.34
CA ILE A 161 -0.74 3.71 -28.29
C ILE A 161 -1.16 3.35 -29.72
N ASP A 162 -1.33 2.06 -30.01
CA ASP A 162 -1.76 1.58 -31.32
C ASP A 162 -3.14 2.13 -31.70
N HIS A 163 -4.10 2.09 -30.79
CA HIS A 163 -5.43 2.67 -30.99
C HIS A 163 -5.37 4.17 -31.26
N PHE A 164 -4.62 4.93 -30.45
CA PHE A 164 -4.45 6.38 -30.63
C PHE A 164 -3.87 6.72 -32.00
N LEU A 165 -2.87 5.96 -32.47
CA LEU A 165 -2.25 6.17 -33.77
C LEU A 165 -3.17 5.75 -34.92
N ALA A 166 -3.91 4.64 -34.76
CA ALA A 166 -4.89 4.20 -35.74
C ALA A 166 -6.00 5.26 -35.93
N GLU A 167 -6.46 5.91 -34.86
CA GLU A 167 -7.41 7.03 -34.93
C GLU A 167 -6.86 8.23 -35.72
N SER A 168 -5.54 8.48 -35.67
CA SER A 168 -4.88 9.52 -36.46
C SER A 168 -4.50 9.06 -37.88
N GLY A 169 -4.88 7.84 -38.29
CA GLY A 169 -4.54 7.26 -39.59
C GLY A 169 -3.06 6.87 -39.72
N GLN A 170 -2.35 6.75 -38.60
CA GLN A 170 -0.94 6.40 -38.52
C GLN A 170 -0.79 4.94 -38.07
N SER A 171 0.21 4.25 -38.60
CA SER A 171 0.56 2.90 -38.19
C SER A 171 2.04 2.83 -37.88
N ILE A 172 2.41 2.01 -36.89
CA ILE A 172 3.79 1.82 -36.49
C ILE A 172 4.12 0.34 -36.54
N ASN A 173 5.36 0.04 -36.90
CA ASN A 173 5.88 -1.31 -36.85
C ASN A 173 5.75 -1.88 -35.42
N PRO A 174 5.17 -3.08 -35.23
CA PRO A 174 4.94 -3.66 -33.91
C PRO A 174 6.20 -3.73 -33.03
N ALA A 175 7.37 -3.92 -33.62
CA ALA A 175 8.62 -3.98 -32.86
C ALA A 175 9.10 -2.61 -32.36
N VAL A 176 8.89 -1.52 -33.13
CA VAL A 176 9.15 -0.14 -32.66
C VAL A 176 8.15 0.25 -31.57
N LEU A 177 6.89 -0.13 -31.74
CA LEU A 177 5.85 0.07 -30.73
C LEU A 177 6.21 -0.67 -29.44
N ASN A 178 6.54 -1.96 -29.50
CA ASN A 178 6.91 -2.76 -28.34
C ASN A 178 8.13 -2.19 -27.61
N ALA A 179 9.17 -1.79 -28.36
CA ALA A 179 10.35 -1.13 -27.80
C ALA A 179 10.01 0.18 -27.07
N THR A 180 9.19 1.02 -27.70
CA THR A 180 8.77 2.31 -27.12
C THR A 180 7.95 2.08 -25.86
N THR A 181 6.96 1.18 -25.92
CA THR A 181 6.14 0.81 -24.77
C THR A 181 6.99 0.26 -23.64
N HIS A 182 8.00 -0.57 -23.94
CA HIS A 182 8.91 -1.14 -22.94
C HIS A 182 9.56 -0.05 -22.09
N TYR A 183 10.14 0.97 -22.71
CA TYR A 183 10.78 2.05 -21.96
C TYR A 183 9.79 2.95 -21.22
N ILE A 184 8.59 3.20 -21.77
CA ILE A 184 7.52 3.90 -21.05
C ILE A 184 7.13 3.10 -19.80
N VAL A 185 6.90 1.79 -19.95
CA VAL A 185 6.48 0.89 -18.86
C VAL A 185 7.56 0.77 -17.80
N GLN A 186 8.84 0.72 -18.18
CA GLN A 186 9.95 0.70 -17.21
C GLN A 186 9.95 1.94 -16.32
N VAL A 187 9.84 3.15 -16.91
CA VAL A 187 9.79 4.39 -16.11
C VAL A 187 8.50 4.45 -15.30
N TYR A 188 7.36 4.08 -15.89
CA TYR A 188 6.06 4.07 -15.22
C TYR A 188 6.05 3.12 -14.02
N LEU A 189 6.57 1.91 -14.18
CA LEU A 189 6.79 0.96 -13.10
C LEU A 189 7.76 1.54 -12.07
N GLY A 190 8.87 2.14 -12.49
CA GLY A 190 9.81 2.81 -11.57
C GLY A 190 9.13 3.88 -10.72
N GLN A 191 8.19 4.65 -11.27
CA GLN A 191 7.43 5.67 -10.54
C GLN A 191 6.32 5.08 -9.66
N LEU A 192 5.64 4.03 -10.11
CA LEU A 192 4.68 3.26 -9.31
C LEU A 192 5.36 2.55 -8.13
N THR A 193 6.60 2.11 -8.34
CA THR A 193 7.27 1.18 -7.45
C THR A 193 8.32 1.84 -6.55
N MET A 194 8.99 2.91 -6.99
CA MET A 194 10.30 3.32 -6.47
C MET A 194 11.09 2.07 -6.09
N HIS A 195 11.57 1.30 -7.06
CA HIS A 195 11.95 -0.12 -6.96
C HIS A 195 12.62 -0.57 -5.63
N ASP A 196 13.50 0.23 -5.04
CA ASP A 196 14.12 -0.01 -3.73
C ASP A 196 13.13 0.09 -2.55
N THR A 197 12.23 1.08 -2.61
CA THR A 197 11.20 1.38 -1.63
C THR A 197 10.13 0.30 -1.53
N ILE A 198 9.72 -0.43 -2.58
CA ILE A 198 8.77 -1.53 -2.40
C ILE A 198 9.40 -2.76 -1.77
N HIS A 199 10.63 -3.12 -2.14
CA HIS A 199 11.30 -4.23 -1.48
C HIS A 199 11.54 -3.91 -0.01
N GLU A 200 12.00 -2.70 0.27
CA GLU A 200 12.18 -2.18 1.62
C GLU A 200 10.84 -2.06 2.37
N ILE A 201 9.78 -1.53 1.77
CA ILE A 201 8.43 -1.48 2.36
C ILE A 201 7.91 -2.88 2.60
N LYS A 202 8.10 -3.84 1.69
CA LYS A 202 7.63 -5.23 1.85
C LYS A 202 8.40 -5.93 2.96
N GLN A 203 9.71 -5.72 3.04
CA GLN A 203 10.57 -6.24 4.09
C GLN A 203 10.22 -5.61 5.43
N ASN A 204 10.16 -4.28 5.51
CA ASN A 204 9.78 -3.54 6.71
C ASN A 204 8.35 -3.88 7.14
N PHE A 205 7.41 -4.03 6.21
CA PHE A 205 6.06 -4.48 6.49
C PHE A 205 6.05 -5.92 7.04
N ALA A 206 6.79 -6.85 6.45
CA ALA A 206 6.88 -8.22 6.95
C ALA A 206 7.51 -8.28 8.36
N ILE A 207 8.53 -7.47 8.60
CA ILE A 207 9.20 -7.32 9.90
C ILE A 207 8.21 -6.71 10.91
N THR A 208 7.58 -5.58 10.60
CA THR A 208 6.62 -4.90 11.48
C THR A 208 5.40 -5.77 11.75
N LYS A 209 4.85 -6.45 10.73
CA LYS A 209 3.79 -7.46 10.86
C LYS A 209 4.19 -8.53 11.88
N LYS A 210 5.37 -9.13 11.71
CA LYS A 210 5.88 -10.15 12.63
C LYS A 210 5.97 -9.63 14.06
N TYR A 211 6.51 -8.42 14.27
CA TYR A 211 6.62 -7.83 15.60
C TYR A 211 5.24 -7.50 16.20
N MET A 212 4.33 -6.93 15.42
CA MET A 212 2.97 -6.58 15.87
C MET A 212 2.14 -7.82 16.19
N ASP A 213 2.25 -8.89 15.40
CA ASP A 213 1.60 -10.17 15.68
C ASP A 213 2.13 -10.80 16.97
N ILE A 214 3.46 -10.81 17.16
CA ILE A 214 4.07 -11.32 18.40
C ILE A 214 3.64 -10.48 19.61
N LEU A 215 3.68 -9.14 19.50
CA LEU A 215 3.27 -8.25 20.58
C LEU A 215 1.80 -8.42 20.95
N THR A 216 0.93 -8.52 19.93
CA THR A 216 -0.51 -8.77 20.10
C THR A 216 -0.74 -10.12 20.79
N LEU A 217 -0.01 -11.17 20.39
CA LEU A 217 -0.11 -12.48 21.03
C LEU A 217 0.32 -12.42 22.51
N ILE A 218 1.46 -11.81 22.80
CA ILE A 218 1.99 -11.68 24.17
C ILE A 218 1.00 -10.93 25.07
N ILE A 219 0.44 -9.81 24.60
CA ILE A 219 -0.48 -9.01 25.43
C ILE A 219 -1.81 -9.74 25.65
N LEU A 220 -2.31 -10.48 24.66
CA LEU A 220 -3.53 -11.29 24.80
C LEU A 220 -3.33 -12.47 25.76
N ILE A 221 -2.18 -13.17 25.68
CA ILE A 221 -1.83 -14.22 26.65
C ILE A 221 -1.69 -13.64 28.06
N SER A 222 -1.05 -12.47 28.19
CA SER A 222 -0.90 -11.77 29.46
C SER A 222 -2.26 -11.39 30.05
N LEU A 223 -3.16 -10.85 29.22
CA LEU A 223 -4.53 -10.52 29.62
C LEU A 223 -5.29 -11.77 30.08
N LEU A 224 -5.21 -12.88 29.34
CA LEU A 224 -5.85 -14.14 29.69
C LEU A 224 -5.31 -14.67 31.03
N ALA A 225 -3.99 -14.69 31.21
CA ALA A 225 -3.36 -15.12 32.45
C ALA A 225 -3.80 -14.27 33.64
N LEU A 226 -3.92 -12.95 33.46
CA LEU A 226 -4.40 -12.05 34.51
C LEU A 226 -5.88 -12.23 34.83
N ILE A 227 -6.72 -12.53 33.82
CA ILE A 227 -8.14 -12.87 34.04
C ILE A 227 -8.24 -14.15 34.88
N VAL A 228 -7.48 -15.20 34.52
CA VAL A 228 -7.46 -16.47 35.25
C VAL A 228 -6.92 -16.29 36.67
N LEU A 229 -5.84 -15.54 36.85
CA LEU A 229 -5.27 -15.27 38.17
C LEU A 229 -6.24 -14.48 39.04
N ASN A 230 -6.89 -13.44 38.48
CA ASN A 230 -7.92 -12.68 39.19
C ASN A 230 -9.14 -13.54 39.51
N TYR A 231 -9.52 -14.51 38.67
CA TYR A 231 -10.64 -15.41 38.95
C TYR A 231 -10.46 -16.16 40.29
N PHE A 232 -9.24 -16.61 40.60
CA PHE A 232 -8.94 -17.30 41.87
C PHE A 232 -8.75 -16.36 43.07
N LEU A 233 -8.57 -15.05 42.85
CA LEU A 233 -8.38 -14.08 43.93
C LEU A 233 -9.69 -13.64 44.60
N TYR A 234 -10.84 -13.86 43.96
CA TYR A 234 -12.15 -13.46 44.48
C TYR A 234 -13.04 -14.67 44.73
N ASP A 235 -13.54 -14.80 45.96
CA ASP A 235 -14.37 -15.94 46.38
C ASP A 235 -15.83 -15.83 45.89
N LEU A 236 -16.31 -14.61 45.69
CA LEU A 236 -17.71 -14.35 45.35
C LEU A 236 -17.92 -14.40 43.83
N MET A 237 -18.90 -15.18 43.37
CA MET A 237 -19.24 -15.27 41.94
C MET A 237 -19.60 -13.89 41.34
N GLY A 238 -20.30 -13.05 42.10
CA GLY A 238 -20.65 -11.68 41.66
C GLY A 238 -19.42 -10.81 41.34
N TRP A 239 -18.35 -10.92 42.14
CA TRP A 239 -17.10 -10.18 41.88
C TRP A 239 -16.39 -10.70 40.63
N ARG A 240 -16.40 -12.02 40.41
CA ARG A 240 -15.80 -12.63 39.21
C ARG A 240 -16.49 -12.14 37.92
N ILE A 241 -17.81 -12.14 37.91
CA ILE A 241 -18.60 -11.64 36.77
C ILE A 241 -18.33 -10.15 36.56
N PHE A 242 -18.42 -9.34 37.62
CA PHE A 242 -18.16 -7.91 37.54
C PHE A 242 -16.79 -7.58 36.95
N ILE A 243 -15.73 -8.26 37.41
CA ILE A 243 -14.37 -8.05 36.94
C ILE A 243 -14.24 -8.46 35.47
N PHE A 244 -14.78 -9.62 35.10
CA PHE A 244 -14.75 -10.09 33.72
C PHE A 244 -15.47 -9.12 32.77
N THR A 245 -16.70 -8.72 33.10
CA THR A 245 -17.49 -7.79 32.28
C THR A 245 -16.81 -6.43 32.16
N THR A 246 -16.27 -5.90 33.26
CA THR A 246 -15.56 -4.61 33.25
C THR A 246 -14.27 -4.68 32.43
N THR A 247 -13.53 -5.79 32.55
CA THR A 247 -12.30 -6.02 31.76
C THR A 247 -12.61 -6.08 30.27
N LEU A 248 -13.69 -6.76 29.87
CA LEU A 248 -14.14 -6.81 28.49
C LEU A 248 -14.55 -5.44 27.95
N LEU A 249 -15.29 -4.66 28.75
CA LEU A 249 -15.69 -3.30 28.39
C LEU A 249 -14.48 -2.38 28.22
N LEU A 250 -13.48 -2.49 29.09
CA LEU A 250 -12.24 -1.72 28.99
C LEU A 250 -11.41 -2.13 27.77
N PHE A 251 -11.32 -3.42 27.48
CA PHE A 251 -10.71 -3.91 26.25
C PHE A 251 -11.38 -3.30 25.02
N LEU A 252 -12.72 -3.36 24.95
CA LEU A 252 -13.48 -2.81 23.83
C LEU A 252 -13.35 -1.29 23.73
N ALA A 253 -13.33 -0.59 24.88
CA ALA A 253 -13.13 0.85 24.93
C ALA A 253 -11.74 1.24 24.39
N GLY A 254 -10.68 0.53 24.81
CA GLY A 254 -9.33 0.75 24.28
C GLY A 254 -9.24 0.44 22.79
N TYR A 255 -9.92 -0.61 22.33
CA TYR A 255 -9.99 -1.00 20.93
C TYR A 255 -10.68 0.07 20.06
N LEU A 256 -11.84 0.57 20.47
CA LEU A 256 -12.57 1.58 19.70
C LEU A 256 -11.94 2.97 19.78
N ALA A 257 -11.45 3.38 20.96
CA ALA A 257 -10.86 4.70 21.16
C ALA A 257 -9.52 4.87 20.43
N SER A 258 -8.83 3.78 20.12
CA SER A 258 -7.56 3.79 19.41
C SER A 258 -7.70 3.93 17.89
N MET A 259 -8.90 3.71 17.32
CA MET A 259 -9.13 3.84 15.88
C MET A 259 -8.58 5.15 15.30
N PRO A 260 -8.94 6.36 15.79
CA PRO A 260 -8.47 7.61 15.21
C PRO A 260 -6.95 7.79 15.29
N ILE A 261 -6.34 7.30 16.38
CA ILE A 261 -4.89 7.40 16.61
C ILE A 261 -4.14 6.47 15.64
N CYS A 262 -4.63 5.25 15.45
CA CYS A 262 -4.06 4.32 14.49
C CYS A 262 -4.15 4.87 13.05
N GLN A 263 -5.23 5.58 12.73
CA GLN A 263 -5.38 6.26 11.44
C GLN A 263 -4.29 7.34 11.24
N GLN A 264 -4.04 8.17 12.26
CA GLN A 264 -3.01 9.22 12.21
C GLN A 264 -1.57 8.67 12.14
N MET A 265 -1.26 7.57 12.83
CA MET A 265 0.08 6.96 12.78
C MET A 265 0.42 6.46 11.37
N ILE A 266 -0.56 5.90 10.66
CA ILE A 266 -0.38 5.46 9.27
C ILE A 266 -0.17 6.66 8.34
N GLN A 267 -0.81 7.80 8.59
CA GLN A 267 -0.52 9.04 7.84
C GLN A 267 0.96 9.38 7.92
N GLN A 268 1.59 9.28 9.09
CA GLN A 268 3.03 9.59 9.23
C GLN A 268 3.95 8.57 8.54
N ILE A 269 3.52 7.31 8.42
CA ILE A 269 4.29 6.23 7.80
C ILE A 269 4.21 6.28 6.26
N PHE A 270 3.04 6.62 5.71
CA PHE A 270 2.81 6.64 4.26
C PHE A 270 2.87 8.03 3.61
N VAL A 271 2.98 9.11 4.40
CA VAL A 271 3.44 10.41 3.87
C VAL A 271 4.92 10.27 3.54
N ILE A 272 5.17 9.81 2.32
CA ILE A 272 6.44 10.01 1.64
C ILE A 272 6.59 11.53 1.49
N LYS A 273 7.61 12.10 2.15
CA LYS A 273 8.05 13.48 1.91
C LYS A 273 8.50 13.67 0.47
#